data_AF-A0A1H1XLC8-F1
#
_entry.id   AF-A0A1H1XLC8-F1
#
_cell.length_a   1.000
_cell.length_b   1.000
_cell.length_c   1.000
_cell.angle_alpha   90.00
_cell.angle_beta   90.00
_cell.angle_gamma   90.00
#
_symmetry.space_group_name_H-M   'P 1'
#
loop_
_entity.id
_entity.type
_entity.pdbx_description
1 polymer ?
#
loop_
_entity_poly.entity_id
_entity_poly.type
_entity_poly.pdbx_seq_one_letter_code
_entity_poly.pdbx_strand_id
1 'polypeptide(L)'
;MEEPNRNKILLEEQFRSIKWQIQAIDEKDELKALCDSFLADAIDNIATIKNIAHPEIHPRIDTLTLSFLNLSNCLSAHLAKKIQDAKESCQQDARTKKETHDLIVGVAQATAQKEWGNDTEYKIRIREMVEVVWSAMIDDGFVNFLPESRETIRDWIAPVAPDYARAPGRPKKAK
;
A
#
# COMPACT_ATOMS: atom_id res chain seq x y z
N MET A 1 49.98 12.92 -11.13
CA MET A 1 49.27 14.08 -11.72
C MET A 1 48.20 13.54 -12.69
N GLU A 2 47.15 12.86 -12.18
CA GLU A 2 46.06 12.27 -13.01
C GLU A 2 44.63 12.59 -12.48
N GLU A 3 44.51 13.24 -11.32
CA GLU A 3 43.23 13.55 -10.66
C GLU A 3 42.21 14.40 -11.46
N PRO A 4 42.60 15.43 -12.25
CA PRO A 4 41.59 16.31 -12.86
C PRO A 4 40.72 15.60 -13.91
N ASN A 5 41.26 14.58 -14.59
CA ASN A 5 40.50 13.82 -15.58
C ASN A 5 39.53 12.82 -14.91
N ARG A 6 39.94 12.22 -13.80
CA ARG A 6 39.10 11.28 -13.02
C ARG A 6 37.87 11.97 -12.44
N ASN A 7 38.03 13.17 -11.89
CA ASN A 7 36.92 13.92 -11.30
C ASN A 7 35.89 14.35 -12.35
N LYS A 8 36.35 14.72 -13.56
CA LYS A 8 35.46 15.05 -14.68
C LYS A 8 34.62 13.84 -15.10
N ILE A 9 35.26 12.68 -15.31
CA ILE A 9 34.57 11.43 -15.68
C ILE A 9 33.55 11.05 -14.61
N LEU A 10 33.96 11.08 -13.34
CA LEU A 10 33.08 10.76 -12.22
C LEU A 10 31.88 11.72 -12.16
N LEU A 11 32.10 13.02 -12.39
CA LEU A 11 31.04 14.01 -12.39
C LEU A 11 30.01 13.76 -13.50
N GLU A 12 30.46 13.43 -14.71
CA GLU A 12 29.58 13.07 -15.84
C GLU A 12 28.77 11.80 -15.56
N GLU A 13 29.37 10.79 -14.93
CA GLU A 13 28.67 9.58 -14.49
C GLU A 13 27.61 9.88 -13.42
N GLN A 14 27.92 10.76 -12.46
CA GLN A 14 26.96 11.17 -11.42
C GLN A 14 25.77 11.95 -12.01
N PHE A 15 26.02 12.87 -12.94
CA PHE A 15 24.93 13.58 -13.65
C PHE A 15 24.04 12.62 -14.43
N ARG A 16 24.63 11.62 -15.10
CA ARG A 16 23.87 10.58 -15.80
C ARG A 16 23.01 9.77 -14.84
N SER A 17 23.53 9.40 -13.68
CA SER A 17 22.79 8.67 -12.64
C SER A 17 21.59 9.47 -12.13
N ILE A 18 21.77 10.75 -11.84
CA ILE A 18 20.68 11.61 -11.35
C ILE A 18 19.63 11.83 -12.43
N LYS A 19 20.04 12.04 -13.68
CA LYS A 19 19.11 12.12 -14.81
C LYS A 19 18.26 10.86 -14.95
N TRP A 20 18.87 9.69 -14.75
CA TRP A 20 18.15 8.42 -14.77
C TRP A 20 17.14 8.31 -13.61
N GLN A 21 17.50 8.76 -12.41
CA GLN A 21 16.59 8.79 -11.26
C GLN A 21 15.38 9.72 -11.49
N ILE A 22 15.59 10.89 -12.09
CA ILE A 22 14.49 11.82 -12.44
C ILE A 22 13.58 11.20 -13.50
N GLN A 23 14.15 10.50 -14.48
CA GLN A 23 13.36 9.80 -15.51
C GLN A 23 12.47 8.69 -14.94
N ALA A 24 12.86 8.09 -13.81
CA ALA A 24 12.08 7.07 -13.11
C ALA A 24 10.87 7.63 -12.33
N ILE A 25 10.75 8.95 -12.20
CA ILE A 25 9.55 9.62 -11.67
C ILE A 25 8.43 9.54 -12.72
N ASP A 26 7.20 9.29 -12.26
CA ASP A 26 6.00 9.20 -13.13
C ASP A 26 5.85 10.48 -13.97
N GLU A 27 5.53 10.33 -15.26
CA GLU A 27 5.42 11.44 -16.22
C GLU A 27 4.29 12.42 -15.89
N LYS A 28 3.30 11.99 -15.11
CA LYS A 28 2.18 12.84 -14.67
C LYS A 28 2.51 13.69 -13.44
N ASP A 29 3.68 13.52 -12.86
CA ASP A 29 4.08 14.23 -11.65
C ASP A 29 4.72 15.59 -12.01
N GLU A 30 4.09 16.69 -11.58
CA GLU A 30 4.63 18.05 -11.71
C GLU A 30 6.04 18.17 -11.11
N LEU A 31 6.35 17.28 -10.15
CA LEU A 31 7.68 17.16 -9.55
C LEU A 31 8.77 16.82 -10.57
N LYS A 32 8.47 16.01 -11.60
CA LYS A 32 9.45 15.61 -12.62
C LYS A 32 9.94 16.82 -13.42
N ALA A 33 9.02 17.65 -13.90
CA ALA A 33 9.33 18.86 -14.65
C ALA A 33 10.12 19.87 -13.80
N LEU A 34 9.77 19.99 -12.51
CA LEU A 34 10.49 20.83 -11.57
C LEU A 34 11.92 20.33 -11.34
N CYS A 35 12.11 19.03 -11.11
CA CYS A 35 13.42 18.41 -10.97
C CYS A 35 14.30 18.59 -12.21
N ASP A 36 13.73 18.43 -13.42
CA ASP A 36 14.44 18.66 -14.68
C ASP A 36 14.89 20.13 -14.82
N SER A 37 14.03 21.10 -14.48
CA SER A 37 14.41 22.53 -14.51
C SER A 37 15.54 22.85 -13.53
N PHE A 38 15.47 22.33 -12.29
CA PHE A 38 16.51 22.58 -11.29
C PHE A 38 17.84 21.92 -11.65
N LEU A 39 17.82 20.76 -12.29
CA LEU A 39 19.03 20.12 -12.78
C LEU A 39 19.67 20.93 -13.91
N ALA A 40 18.87 21.44 -14.86
CA ALA A 40 19.36 22.30 -15.94
C ALA A 40 19.98 23.59 -15.38
N ASP A 41 19.27 24.28 -14.48
CA ASP A 41 19.77 25.49 -13.82
C ASP A 41 21.07 25.23 -13.05
N ALA A 42 21.17 24.09 -12.34
CA ALA A 42 22.38 23.75 -11.60
C ALA A 42 23.58 23.51 -12.53
N ILE A 43 23.37 22.81 -13.65
CA ILE A 43 24.41 22.58 -14.66
C ILE A 43 24.88 23.91 -15.26
N ASP A 44 23.95 24.80 -15.62
CA ASP A 44 24.25 26.11 -16.20
C ASP A 44 25.01 27.01 -15.22
N ASN A 45 24.62 27.00 -13.94
CA ASN A 45 25.33 27.73 -12.89
C ASN A 45 26.75 27.19 -12.68
N ILE A 46 26.94 25.87 -12.65
CA ILE A 46 28.28 25.26 -12.54
C ILE A 46 29.14 25.61 -13.75
N ALA A 47 28.58 25.56 -14.96
CA ALA A 47 29.27 25.94 -16.18
C ALA A 47 29.68 27.43 -16.16
N THR A 48 28.77 28.30 -15.72
CA THR A 48 29.03 29.75 -15.57
C THR A 48 30.16 30.00 -14.57
N ILE A 49 30.11 29.37 -13.40
CA ILE A 49 31.17 29.50 -12.37
C ILE A 49 32.51 29.01 -12.92
N LYS A 50 32.56 27.89 -13.63
CA LYS A 50 33.79 27.39 -14.27
C LYS A 50 34.32 28.31 -15.37
N ASN A 51 33.46 29.01 -16.10
CA ASN A 51 33.90 29.91 -17.15
C ASN A 51 34.47 31.23 -16.61
N ILE A 52 34.02 31.67 -15.43
CA ILE A 52 34.46 32.92 -14.79
C ILE A 52 35.65 32.67 -13.84
N ALA A 53 35.72 31.48 -13.23
CA ALA A 53 36.77 31.15 -12.27
C ALA A 53 38.14 30.98 -12.93
N HIS A 54 39.19 31.24 -12.15
CA HIS A 54 40.56 30.92 -12.56
C HIS A 54 40.71 29.39 -12.73
N PRO A 55 41.39 28.89 -13.79
CA PRO A 55 41.49 27.46 -14.08
C PRO A 55 41.98 26.57 -12.93
N GLU A 56 42.79 27.12 -12.03
CA GLU A 56 43.29 26.40 -10.84
C GLU A 56 42.19 26.04 -9.82
N ILE A 57 41.04 26.71 -9.86
CA ILE A 57 39.93 26.51 -8.91
C ILE A 57 38.97 25.39 -9.40
N HIS A 58 39.02 25.03 -10.69
CA HIS A 58 38.11 24.03 -11.29
C HIS A 58 38.09 22.69 -10.56
N PRO A 59 39.22 22.09 -10.13
CA PRO A 59 39.21 20.82 -9.40
C PRO A 59 38.46 20.90 -8.07
N ARG A 60 38.49 22.06 -7.41
CA ARG A 60 37.74 22.29 -6.15
C ARG A 60 36.24 22.42 -6.41
N ILE A 61 35.86 23.07 -7.51
CA ILE A 61 34.47 23.14 -7.96
C ILE A 61 33.95 21.73 -8.27
N ASP A 62 34.70 20.92 -9.01
CA ASP A 62 34.33 19.54 -9.32
C ASP A 62 34.14 18.68 -8.06
N THR A 63 35.07 18.80 -7.11
CA THR A 63 35.02 18.06 -5.83
C THR A 63 33.79 18.46 -5.01
N LEU A 64 33.46 19.76 -4.97
CA LEU A 64 32.28 20.27 -4.29
C LEU A 64 30.99 19.76 -4.95
N THR A 65 30.91 19.82 -6.29
CA THR A 65 29.76 19.29 -7.03
C THR A 65 29.57 17.80 -6.76
N LEU A 66 30.64 17.00 -6.82
CA LEU A 66 30.59 15.58 -6.51
C LEU A 66 30.07 15.31 -5.08
N SER A 67 30.51 16.10 -4.10
CA SER A 67 30.07 15.96 -2.72
C SER A 67 28.56 16.22 -2.57
N PHE A 68 28.03 17.24 -3.24
CA PHE A 68 26.60 17.55 -3.24
C PHE A 68 25.77 16.48 -3.96
N LEU A 69 26.23 15.95 -5.10
CA LEU A 69 25.52 14.89 -5.82
C LEU A 69 25.47 13.59 -5.01
N ASN A 70 26.57 13.23 -4.34
CA ASN A 70 26.61 12.08 -3.43
C ASN A 70 25.62 12.25 -2.26
N LEU A 71 25.55 13.44 -1.67
CA LEU A 71 24.57 13.74 -0.62
C LEU A 71 23.13 13.59 -1.13
N SER A 72 22.83 14.12 -2.32
CA SER A 72 21.52 14.00 -2.96
C SER A 72 21.12 12.54 -3.16
N ASN A 73 22.02 11.72 -3.73
CA ASN A 73 21.80 10.30 -3.93
C ASN A 73 21.51 9.54 -2.61
N CYS A 74 22.27 9.83 -1.55
CA CYS A 74 22.05 9.25 -0.23
C CYS A 74 20.68 9.60 0.35
N LEU A 75 20.24 10.86 0.20
CA LEU A 75 18.93 11.31 0.65
C LEU A 75 17.80 10.65 -0.14
N SER A 76 17.92 10.57 -1.47
CA SER A 76 16.95 9.91 -2.33
C SER A 76 16.79 8.43 -1.97
N ALA A 77 17.88 7.70 -1.76
CA ALA A 77 17.84 6.29 -1.35
C ALA A 77 17.15 6.11 0.02
N HIS A 78 17.41 7.00 0.97
CA HIS A 78 16.77 6.98 2.29
C HIS A 78 15.26 7.26 2.21
N LEU A 79 14.85 8.23 1.39
CA LEU A 79 13.45 8.55 1.17
C LEU A 79 12.71 7.39 0.48
N ALA A 80 13.31 6.79 -0.55
CA ALA A 80 12.76 5.62 -1.22
C ALA A 80 12.54 4.45 -0.25
N LYS A 81 13.52 4.19 0.64
CA LYS A 81 13.38 3.18 1.69
C LYS A 81 12.23 3.51 2.65
N LYS A 82 12.12 4.75 3.11
CA LYS A 82 11.01 5.17 3.99
C LYS A 82 9.64 4.99 3.33
N ILE A 83 9.52 5.30 2.04
CA ILE A 83 8.27 5.09 1.29
C ILE A 83 7.94 3.58 1.21
N GLN A 84 8.95 2.75 0.97
CA GLN A 84 8.78 1.30 0.93
C GLN A 84 8.37 0.73 2.29
N ASP A 85 9.07 1.10 3.37
CA ASP A 85 8.76 0.67 4.75
C ASP A 85 7.32 1.07 5.14
N ALA A 86 6.89 2.30 4.78
CA ALA A 86 5.53 2.77 5.02
C ALA A 86 4.49 1.96 4.23
N LYS A 87 4.78 1.62 2.96
CA LYS A 87 3.91 0.79 2.12
C LYS A 87 3.76 -0.62 2.68
N GLU A 88 4.86 -1.23 3.12
CA GLU A 88 4.84 -2.57 3.74
C GLU A 88 4.04 -2.58 5.04
N SER A 89 4.19 -1.55 5.88
CA SER A 89 3.37 -1.40 7.09
C SER A 89 1.87 -1.32 6.77
N CYS A 90 1.47 -0.48 5.81
CA CYS A 90 0.07 -0.36 5.42
C CYS A 90 -0.50 -1.66 4.83
N GLN A 91 0.30 -2.39 4.05
CA GLN A 91 -0.10 -3.69 3.49
C GLN A 91 -0.24 -4.75 4.58
N GLN A 92 0.67 -4.77 5.55
CA GLN A 92 0.61 -5.69 6.67
C GLN A 92 -0.62 -5.40 7.55
N ASP A 93 -0.93 -4.14 7.82
CA ASP A 93 -2.14 -3.74 8.56
C ASP A 93 -3.44 -4.13 7.83
N ALA A 94 -3.47 -4.00 6.50
CA ALA A 94 -4.61 -4.44 5.71
C ALA A 94 -4.76 -5.97 5.73
N ARG A 95 -3.63 -6.68 5.69
CA ARG A 95 -3.60 -8.15 5.75
C ARG A 95 -4.09 -8.68 7.09
N THR A 96 -3.62 -8.13 8.21
CA THR A 96 -4.04 -8.55 9.56
C THR A 96 -5.53 -8.28 9.79
N LYS A 97 -6.05 -7.15 9.31
CA LYS A 97 -7.49 -6.84 9.34
C LYS A 97 -8.30 -7.87 8.56
N LYS A 98 -7.84 -8.25 7.35
CA LYS A 98 -8.49 -9.28 6.54
C LYS A 98 -8.46 -10.65 7.23
N GLU A 99 -7.31 -11.06 7.74
CA GLU A 99 -7.15 -12.34 8.46
C GLU A 99 -8.07 -12.41 9.69
N THR A 100 -8.20 -11.31 10.43
CA THR A 100 -9.13 -11.20 11.57
C THR A 100 -10.58 -11.31 11.09
N HIS A 101 -10.95 -10.56 10.04
CA HIS A 101 -12.29 -10.65 9.46
C HIS A 101 -12.63 -12.08 9.03
N ASP A 102 -11.73 -12.75 8.33
CA ASP A 102 -11.95 -14.11 7.82
C ASP A 102 -12.08 -15.13 8.97
N LEU A 103 -11.32 -14.97 10.06
CA LEU A 103 -11.47 -15.77 11.28
C LEU A 103 -12.87 -15.60 11.89
N ILE A 104 -13.33 -14.36 12.03
CA ILE A 104 -14.64 -14.02 12.62
C ILE A 104 -15.79 -14.54 11.74
N VAL A 105 -15.67 -14.43 10.42
CA VAL A 105 -16.60 -15.05 9.47
C VAL A 105 -16.61 -16.57 9.66
N GLY A 106 -15.44 -17.20 9.82
CA GLY A 106 -15.32 -18.63 10.07
C GLY A 106 -16.03 -19.07 11.37
N VAL A 107 -15.90 -18.28 12.44
CA VAL A 107 -16.64 -18.51 13.70
C VAL A 107 -18.15 -18.42 13.46
N ALA A 108 -18.62 -17.36 12.79
CA ALA A 108 -20.05 -17.21 12.49
C ALA A 108 -20.61 -18.39 11.67
N GLN A 109 -19.84 -18.87 10.68
CA GLN A 109 -20.20 -20.01 9.86
C GLN A 109 -20.24 -21.33 10.67
N ALA A 110 -19.25 -21.56 11.54
CA ALA A 110 -19.21 -22.75 12.39
C ALA A 110 -20.38 -22.78 13.38
N THR A 111 -20.70 -21.64 13.99
CA THR A 111 -21.88 -21.48 14.85
C THR A 111 -23.16 -21.75 14.07
N ALA A 112 -23.32 -21.17 12.88
CA ALA A 112 -24.50 -21.41 12.04
C ALA A 112 -24.66 -22.89 11.66
N GLN A 113 -23.57 -23.57 11.27
CA GLN A 113 -23.58 -25.00 10.94
C GLN A 113 -24.00 -25.86 12.12
N LYS A 114 -23.48 -25.57 13.32
CA LYS A 114 -23.85 -26.28 14.55
C LYS A 114 -25.34 -26.12 14.84
N GLU A 115 -25.85 -24.89 14.79
CA GLU A 115 -27.24 -24.61 15.13
C GLU A 115 -28.23 -25.14 14.09
N TRP A 116 -27.90 -25.09 12.79
CA TRP A 116 -28.69 -25.79 11.77
C TRP A 116 -28.61 -27.31 11.91
N GLY A 117 -27.47 -27.87 12.33
CA GLY A 117 -27.34 -29.29 12.63
C GLY A 117 -28.27 -29.73 13.77
N ASN A 118 -28.58 -28.83 14.71
CA ASN A 118 -29.52 -29.05 15.80
C ASN A 118 -30.99 -28.84 15.40
N ASP A 119 -31.25 -28.16 14.27
CA ASP A 119 -32.59 -27.91 13.71
C ASP A 119 -33.17 -29.16 13.02
N THR A 120 -33.45 -30.19 13.82
CA THR A 120 -34.01 -31.47 13.34
C THR A 120 -35.38 -31.34 12.67
N GLU A 121 -36.11 -30.25 12.92
CA GLU A 121 -37.42 -29.96 12.32
C GLU A 121 -37.31 -29.15 11.01
N TYR A 122 -36.10 -28.75 10.61
CA TYR A 122 -35.80 -27.97 9.39
C TYR A 122 -36.60 -26.66 9.29
N LYS A 123 -36.80 -25.98 10.42
CA LYS A 123 -37.62 -24.77 10.51
C LYS A 123 -36.82 -23.49 10.41
N ILE A 124 -35.58 -23.48 10.87
CA ILE A 124 -34.80 -22.25 11.05
C ILE A 124 -34.32 -21.74 9.69
N ARG A 125 -34.92 -20.64 9.23
CA ARG A 125 -34.52 -19.96 7.99
C ARG A 125 -33.30 -19.09 8.21
N ILE A 126 -32.62 -18.71 7.12
CA ILE A 126 -31.41 -17.90 7.21
C ILE A 126 -31.59 -16.60 8.00
N ARG A 127 -32.77 -15.97 7.91
CA ARG A 127 -33.08 -14.75 8.67
C ARG A 127 -33.15 -14.98 10.18
N GLU A 128 -33.67 -16.14 10.60
CA GLU A 128 -33.75 -16.51 12.02
C GLU A 128 -32.37 -16.96 12.52
N MET A 129 -31.61 -17.67 11.68
CA MET A 129 -30.25 -18.08 12.02
C MET A 129 -29.32 -16.89 12.26
N VAL A 130 -29.51 -15.77 11.55
CA VAL A 130 -28.76 -14.52 11.80
C VAL A 130 -28.91 -14.07 13.25
N GLU A 131 -30.10 -14.13 13.82
CA GLU A 131 -30.38 -13.71 15.20
C GLU A 131 -29.73 -14.65 16.23
N VAL A 132 -29.75 -15.96 15.93
CA VAL A 132 -29.11 -16.98 16.75
C VAL A 132 -27.59 -16.80 16.76
N VAL A 133 -26.99 -16.68 15.58
CA VAL A 133 -25.53 -16.49 15.42
C VAL A 133 -25.09 -15.17 16.06
N TRP A 134 -25.85 -14.09 15.85
CA TRP A 134 -25.55 -12.79 16.46
C TRP A 134 -25.53 -12.87 17.99
N SER A 135 -26.53 -13.51 18.58
CA SER A 135 -26.63 -13.65 20.04
C SER A 135 -25.50 -14.54 20.58
N ALA A 136 -25.24 -15.68 19.94
CA ALA A 136 -24.15 -16.58 20.33
C ALA A 136 -22.78 -15.91 20.24
N MET A 137 -22.51 -15.12 19.19
CA MET A 137 -21.25 -14.40 19.06
C MET A 137 -21.07 -13.31 20.13
N ILE A 138 -22.15 -12.67 20.59
CA ILE A 138 -22.10 -11.74 21.73
C ILE A 138 -21.75 -12.51 23.01
N ASP A 139 -22.41 -13.63 23.26
CA ASP A 139 -22.21 -14.46 24.45
C ASP A 139 -20.77 -15.04 24.50
N ASP A 140 -20.21 -15.38 23.34
CA ASP A 140 -18.83 -15.86 23.18
C ASP A 140 -17.78 -14.72 23.25
N GLY A 141 -18.21 -13.47 23.41
CA GLY A 141 -17.32 -12.30 23.62
C GLY A 141 -16.84 -11.60 22.35
N PHE A 142 -17.41 -11.89 21.18
CA PHE A 142 -17.03 -11.26 19.90
C PHE A 142 -17.67 -9.89 19.63
N VAL A 143 -18.26 -9.24 20.63
CA VAL A 143 -19.05 -8.01 20.47
C VAL A 143 -18.33 -6.90 19.69
N ASN A 144 -17.01 -6.77 19.87
CA ASN A 144 -16.19 -5.74 19.21
C ASN A 144 -15.84 -6.06 17.74
N PHE A 145 -16.11 -7.29 17.30
CA PHE A 145 -15.81 -7.76 15.94
C PHE A 145 -17.08 -7.95 15.10
N LEU A 146 -18.25 -7.71 15.70
CA LEU A 146 -19.51 -7.77 14.98
C LEU A 146 -19.66 -6.57 14.03
N PRO A 147 -20.25 -6.77 12.84
CA PRO A 147 -20.56 -5.69 11.93
C PRO A 147 -21.67 -4.80 12.52
N GLU A 148 -21.79 -3.56 12.05
CA GLU A 148 -22.85 -2.64 12.54
C GLU A 148 -24.27 -3.16 12.27
N SER A 149 -24.44 -3.99 11.24
CA SER A 149 -25.72 -4.54 10.83
C SER A 149 -25.73 -6.07 10.88
N ARG A 150 -26.81 -6.61 11.44
CA ARG A 150 -27.12 -8.05 11.45
C ARG A 150 -27.27 -8.62 10.04
N GLU A 151 -27.69 -7.80 9.08
CA GLU A 151 -27.80 -8.23 7.67
C GLU A 151 -26.44 -8.66 7.09
N THR A 152 -25.33 -8.10 7.57
CA THR A 152 -23.98 -8.51 7.14
C THR A 152 -23.66 -9.93 7.59
N ILE A 153 -24.14 -10.36 8.76
CA ILE A 153 -23.99 -11.76 9.22
C ILE A 153 -24.70 -12.72 8.27
N ARG A 154 -25.85 -12.31 7.69
CA ARG A 154 -26.57 -13.14 6.72
C ARG A 154 -25.66 -13.52 5.55
N ASP A 155 -24.90 -12.55 5.04
CA ASP A 155 -24.00 -12.75 3.92
C ASP A 155 -22.80 -13.62 4.31
N TRP A 156 -22.35 -13.56 5.57
CA TRP A 156 -21.29 -14.41 6.11
C TRP A 156 -21.71 -15.88 6.21
N ILE A 157 -22.94 -16.15 6.64
CA ILE A 157 -23.42 -17.53 6.87
C ILE A 157 -24.12 -18.14 5.65
N ALA A 158 -24.51 -17.33 4.65
CA ALA A 158 -25.16 -17.81 3.42
C ALA A 158 -24.39 -18.94 2.70
N PRO A 159 -23.04 -18.92 2.60
CA PRO A 159 -22.27 -19.99 1.96
C PRO A 159 -22.46 -21.37 2.62
N VAL A 160 -22.72 -21.41 3.93
CA VAL A 160 -22.88 -22.66 4.69
C VAL A 160 -24.35 -23.02 4.97
N ALA A 161 -25.28 -22.17 4.53
CA ALA A 161 -26.71 -22.40 4.73
C ALA A 161 -27.21 -23.63 3.94
N PRO A 162 -27.98 -24.53 4.57
CA PRO A 162 -28.60 -25.66 3.90
C PRO A 162 -29.71 -25.20 2.94
N ASP A 163 -30.01 -26.02 1.92
CA ASP A 163 -30.92 -25.65 0.83
C ASP A 163 -32.32 -25.22 1.31
N TYR A 164 -32.85 -25.89 2.33
CA TYR A 164 -34.14 -25.53 2.91
C TYR A 164 -34.12 -24.12 3.53
N ALA A 165 -33.03 -23.72 4.17
CA ALA A 165 -32.89 -22.44 4.84
C ALA A 165 -32.70 -21.27 3.85
N ARG A 166 -32.21 -21.57 2.63
CA ARG A 166 -32.04 -20.62 1.52
C ARG A 166 -33.33 -20.32 0.76
N ALA A 167 -34.33 -21.20 0.83
CA ALA A 167 -35.53 -21.04 0.03
C ALA A 167 -36.30 -19.76 0.40
N PRO A 168 -36.66 -18.92 -0.59
CA PRO A 168 -37.39 -17.67 -0.34
C PRO A 168 -38.78 -17.98 0.21
N GLY A 169 -39.10 -17.41 1.37
CA GLY A 169 -40.32 -17.73 2.14
C GLY A 169 -41.66 -17.39 1.49
N ARG A 170 -41.69 -16.80 0.28
CA ARG A 170 -42.93 -16.51 -0.44
C ARG A 170 -42.97 -17.24 -1.79
N PRO A 171 -43.84 -18.26 -1.97
CA PRO A 171 -44.11 -18.77 -3.29
C PRO A 171 -44.62 -17.63 -4.18
N LYS A 172 -44.02 -17.46 -5.38
CA LYS A 172 -44.55 -16.52 -6.39
C LYS A 172 -45.98 -16.97 -6.70
N LYS A 173 -46.96 -16.06 -6.54
CA LYS A 173 -48.32 -16.30 -7.05
C LYS A 173 -48.20 -16.66 -8.53
N ALA A 174 -48.56 -17.91 -8.87
CA ALA A 174 -48.71 -18.30 -10.26
C ALA A 174 -49.78 -17.39 -10.88
N LYS A 175 -49.47 -16.81 -12.04
CA LYS A 175 -50.41 -16.08 -12.87
C LYS A 175 -51.13 -17.06 -13.78
#